data_AF-A0A061LVM4-F1
#
_entry.id   AF-A0A061LVM4-F1
#
_cell.length_a   1.000
_cell.length_b   1.000
_cell.length_c   1.000
_cell.angle_alpha   90.00
_cell.angle_beta   90.00
_cell.angle_gamma   90.00
#
_symmetry.space_group_name_H-M   'P 1'
#
loop_
_entity.id
_entity.type
_entity.pdbx_description
1 polymer ?
#
loop_
_entity_poly.entity_id
_entity_poly.type
_entity_poly.pdbx_seq_one_letter_code
_entity_poly.pdbx_strand_id
1 'polypeptide(L)'
;MGKRGRSALKRGIGLLCVLLVAAAAVFAFSHRQEIRDHFAAAGFDPDPRVVEVMGELALTSSGERVFLATQPTIDGSQNFNEQCSEVDHSEHGHVLGCYTGERIHLFDVTDDRVEGIVEVTAAHELLHATYARLGEGDRAMLAPRLRTAYEELAEQDPRLRERMEVYEHLSEAAFANELHSVLGTEVRELPDWLEEHYAQWFEDRGALVDIFETYHSVFVDLQQQAESLETEMTALRGDIEARKAAYDDEVRRFNEDAAEFGARNERYEFSDAPEEFDRIRDELAQRRDALEQTLATLQADIDYYNGLGAQLKQLGELSSELDQQLNSDLAPVTTRPSD
;
A
#
# COMPACT_ATOMS: atom_id res chain seq x y z
N MET A 1 -8.73 -55.78 -61.95
CA MET A 1 -8.07 -54.47 -61.71
C MET A 1 -8.21 -53.93 -60.27
N GLY A 2 -8.40 -54.75 -59.23
CA GLY A 2 -8.76 -54.26 -57.87
C GLY A 2 -7.68 -54.23 -56.76
N LYS A 3 -6.46 -54.75 -57.00
CA LYS A 3 -5.41 -54.80 -55.96
C LYS A 3 -4.58 -53.52 -55.81
N ARG A 4 -4.39 -52.74 -56.89
CA ARG A 4 -3.62 -51.48 -56.84
C ARG A 4 -4.36 -50.35 -56.10
N GLY A 5 -5.68 -50.22 -56.28
CA GLY A 5 -6.49 -49.21 -55.58
C GLY A 5 -6.60 -49.42 -54.06
N ARG A 6 -6.70 -50.68 -53.61
CA ARG A 6 -6.72 -51.03 -52.17
C ARG A 6 -5.38 -50.77 -51.46
N SER A 7 -4.26 -50.88 -52.16
CA SER A 7 -2.92 -50.59 -51.61
C SER A 7 -2.68 -49.07 -51.47
N ALA A 8 -3.11 -48.29 -52.47
CA ALA A 8 -3.05 -46.83 -52.43
C ALA A 8 -3.96 -46.26 -51.33
N LEU A 9 -5.17 -46.81 -51.16
CA LEU A 9 -6.10 -46.39 -50.11
C LEU A 9 -5.56 -46.69 -48.69
N LYS A 10 -4.98 -47.87 -48.46
CA LYS A 10 -4.35 -48.22 -47.18
C LYS A 10 -3.14 -47.34 -46.84
N ARG A 11 -2.33 -46.98 -47.85
CA ARG A 11 -1.21 -46.04 -47.69
C ARG A 11 -1.70 -44.61 -47.42
N GLY A 12 -2.78 -44.18 -48.06
CA GLY A 12 -3.42 -42.89 -47.80
C GLY A 12 -3.98 -42.80 -46.37
N ILE A 13 -4.66 -43.85 -45.90
CA ILE A 13 -5.15 -43.94 -44.51
C ILE A 13 -3.98 -43.95 -43.52
N GLY A 14 -2.92 -44.73 -43.79
CA GLY A 14 -1.74 -44.77 -42.93
C GLY A 14 -1.02 -43.42 -42.83
N LEU A 15 -0.86 -42.71 -43.96
CA LEU A 15 -0.28 -41.36 -43.99
C LEU A 15 -1.15 -40.37 -43.22
N LEU A 16 -2.49 -40.43 -43.39
CA LEU A 16 -3.43 -39.59 -42.67
C LEU A 16 -3.36 -39.82 -41.15
N CYS A 17 -3.30 -41.08 -40.70
CA CYS A 17 -3.15 -41.39 -39.28
C CYS A 17 -1.83 -40.84 -38.71
N VAL A 18 -0.72 -40.97 -39.43
CA VAL A 18 0.58 -40.40 -39.01
C VAL A 18 0.50 -38.88 -38.93
N LEU A 19 -0.12 -38.22 -39.91
CA LEU A 19 -0.31 -36.77 -39.89
C LEU A 19 -1.20 -36.31 -38.75
N LEU A 20 -2.27 -37.04 -38.42
CA LEU A 20 -3.14 -36.74 -37.29
C LEU A 20 -2.42 -36.91 -35.95
N VAL A 21 -1.62 -37.96 -35.79
CA VAL A 21 -0.80 -38.16 -34.58
C VAL A 21 0.26 -37.08 -34.46
N ALA A 22 0.93 -36.72 -35.56
CA ALA A 22 1.91 -35.64 -35.56
C ALA A 22 1.25 -34.28 -35.23
N ALA A 23 0.08 -33.99 -35.80
CA ALA A 23 -0.67 -32.78 -35.49
C ALA A 23 -1.13 -32.74 -34.03
N ALA A 24 -1.61 -33.86 -33.49
CA ALA A 24 -1.99 -33.99 -32.08
C ALA A 24 -0.79 -33.83 -31.15
N ALA A 25 0.38 -34.37 -31.52
CA ALA A 25 1.61 -34.22 -30.74
C ALA A 25 2.13 -32.77 -30.74
N VAL A 26 2.08 -32.08 -31.89
CA VAL A 26 2.42 -30.66 -31.98
C VAL A 26 1.44 -29.83 -31.16
N PHE A 27 0.14 -30.08 -31.29
CA PHE A 27 -0.89 -29.40 -30.49
C PHE A 27 -0.68 -29.60 -28.98
N ALA A 28 -0.49 -30.85 -28.54
CA ALA A 28 -0.26 -31.16 -27.14
C ALA A 28 1.04 -30.54 -26.61
N PHE A 29 2.08 -30.43 -27.45
CA PHE A 29 3.32 -29.77 -27.06
C PHE A 29 3.16 -28.25 -26.97
N SER A 30 2.45 -27.63 -27.92
CA SER A 30 2.19 -26.18 -27.95
C SER A 30 1.26 -25.74 -26.81
N HIS A 31 0.27 -26.55 -26.44
CA HIS A 31 -0.70 -26.26 -25.38
C HIS A 31 -0.42 -27.04 -24.09
N ARG A 32 0.82 -27.51 -23.89
CA ARG A 32 1.18 -28.38 -22.75
C ARG A 32 0.83 -27.76 -21.40
N GLN A 33 1.02 -26.45 -21.26
CA GLN A 33 0.76 -25.72 -20.02
C GLN A 33 -0.74 -25.63 -19.75
N GLU A 34 -1.53 -25.22 -20.74
CA GLU A 34 -2.99 -25.13 -20.63
C GLU A 34 -3.63 -26.50 -20.29
N ILE A 35 -3.12 -27.57 -20.90
CA ILE A 35 -3.57 -28.94 -20.61
C ILE A 35 -3.21 -29.31 -19.16
N ARG A 36 -1.99 -29.02 -18.72
CA ARG A 36 -1.56 -29.28 -17.33
C ARG A 36 -2.44 -28.52 -16.35
N ASP A 37 -2.65 -27.23 -16.59
CA ASP A 37 -3.46 -26.37 -15.73
C ASP A 37 -4.92 -26.84 -15.69
N HIS A 38 -5.48 -27.29 -16.82
CA HIS A 38 -6.84 -27.84 -16.85
C HIS A 38 -7.00 -29.05 -15.92
N PHE A 39 -6.06 -30.00 -15.96
CA PHE A 39 -6.12 -31.17 -15.08
C PHE A 39 -5.77 -30.85 -13.62
N ALA A 40 -4.84 -29.92 -13.39
CA ALA A 40 -4.50 -29.47 -12.04
C ALA A 40 -5.68 -28.78 -11.36
N ALA A 41 -6.35 -27.85 -12.06
CA ALA A 41 -7.54 -27.17 -11.60
C ALA A 41 -8.70 -28.15 -11.36
N ALA A 42 -8.98 -29.05 -12.32
CA ALA A 42 -10.05 -30.03 -12.19
C ALA A 42 -9.82 -31.06 -11.07
N GLY A 43 -8.57 -31.25 -10.66
CA GLY A 43 -8.19 -32.16 -9.57
C GLY A 43 -8.04 -31.48 -8.21
N PHE A 44 -8.27 -30.18 -8.12
CA PHE A 44 -8.16 -29.41 -6.89
C PHE A 44 -9.54 -29.21 -6.25
N ASP A 45 -9.61 -29.39 -4.93
CA ASP A 45 -10.80 -29.13 -4.12
C ASP A 45 -10.47 -27.94 -3.21
N PRO A 46 -10.87 -26.70 -3.59
CA PRO A 46 -10.52 -25.49 -2.86
C PRO A 46 -11.23 -25.41 -1.50
N ASP A 47 -10.53 -24.91 -0.49
CA ASP A 47 -11.10 -24.53 0.80
C ASP A 47 -12.16 -23.41 0.64
N PRO A 48 -13.19 -23.32 1.51
CA PRO A 48 -14.20 -22.27 1.42
C PRO A 48 -13.66 -20.84 1.36
N ARG A 49 -12.58 -20.50 2.08
CA ARG A 49 -11.96 -19.16 2.02
C ARG A 49 -11.34 -18.89 0.65
N VAL A 50 -10.77 -19.91 0.02
CA VAL A 50 -10.27 -19.81 -1.37
C VAL A 50 -11.42 -19.57 -2.34
N VAL A 51 -12.56 -20.25 -2.15
CA VAL A 51 -13.75 -20.06 -2.99
C VAL A 51 -14.32 -18.64 -2.84
N GLU A 52 -14.35 -18.11 -1.61
CA GLU A 52 -14.76 -16.74 -1.32
C GLU A 52 -13.87 -15.73 -2.03
N VAL A 53 -12.55 -15.79 -1.79
CA VAL A 53 -11.58 -14.90 -2.45
C VAL A 53 -11.73 -14.96 -3.96
N MET A 54 -11.77 -16.17 -4.55
CA MET A 54 -11.92 -16.35 -5.99
C MET A 54 -13.20 -15.73 -6.54
N GLY A 55 -14.29 -15.71 -5.76
CA GLY A 55 -15.56 -15.07 -6.12
C GLY A 55 -15.45 -13.56 -6.25
N GLU A 56 -14.63 -12.92 -5.41
CA GLU A 56 -14.40 -11.47 -5.42
C GLU A 56 -13.45 -11.01 -6.55
N LEU A 57 -12.59 -11.91 -7.05
CA LEU A 57 -11.62 -11.57 -8.10
C LEU A 57 -12.22 -11.33 -9.50
N ALA A 58 -13.50 -11.68 -9.71
CA ALA A 58 -14.17 -11.59 -11.01
C ALA A 58 -13.31 -12.15 -12.17
N LEU A 59 -12.82 -13.38 -12.02
CA LEU A 59 -11.91 -14.00 -12.99
C LEU A 59 -12.63 -14.48 -14.25
N THR A 60 -11.95 -14.38 -15.39
CA THR A 60 -12.37 -15.12 -16.59
C THR A 60 -12.17 -16.61 -16.37
N SER A 61 -12.75 -17.45 -17.25
CA SER A 61 -12.47 -18.89 -17.23
C SER A 61 -10.98 -19.25 -17.42
N SER A 62 -10.17 -18.33 -17.98
CA SER A 62 -8.73 -18.50 -18.05
C SER A 62 -8.05 -18.15 -16.74
N GLY A 63 -8.43 -17.03 -16.12
CA GLY A 63 -7.95 -16.64 -14.79
C GLY A 63 -8.26 -17.70 -13.74
N GLU A 64 -9.52 -18.14 -13.67
CA GLU A 64 -9.99 -19.16 -12.72
C GLU A 64 -9.21 -20.48 -12.87
N ARG A 65 -9.01 -20.94 -14.12
CA ARG A 65 -8.22 -22.15 -14.37
C ARG A 65 -6.78 -22.02 -13.92
N VAL A 66 -6.13 -20.87 -14.18
CA VAL A 66 -4.75 -20.66 -13.74
C VAL A 66 -4.69 -20.60 -12.21
N PHE A 67 -5.59 -19.84 -11.58
CA PHE A 67 -5.68 -19.70 -10.13
C PHE A 67 -5.83 -21.08 -9.47
N LEU A 68 -6.85 -21.86 -9.83
CA LEU A 68 -7.07 -23.20 -9.28
C LEU A 68 -5.95 -24.18 -9.62
N ALA A 69 -5.28 -24.04 -10.76
CA ALA A 69 -4.13 -24.88 -11.12
C ALA A 69 -2.93 -24.64 -10.19
N THR A 70 -2.83 -23.48 -9.55
CA THR A 70 -1.81 -23.22 -8.52
C THR A 70 -2.16 -23.87 -7.18
N GLN A 71 -3.37 -24.38 -7.01
CA GLN A 71 -3.86 -24.97 -5.76
C GLN A 71 -3.62 -24.02 -4.56
N PRO A 72 -4.21 -22.81 -4.60
CA PRO A 72 -3.92 -21.75 -3.65
C PRO A 72 -4.24 -22.17 -2.21
N THR A 73 -3.46 -21.67 -1.27
CA THR A 73 -3.75 -21.78 0.16
C THR A 73 -3.90 -20.39 0.77
N ILE A 74 -4.78 -20.26 1.76
CA ILE A 74 -4.96 -19.06 2.57
C ILE A 74 -4.79 -19.51 4.02
N ASP A 75 -3.71 -19.07 4.63
CA ASP A 75 -3.18 -19.67 5.85
C ASP A 75 -2.85 -18.61 6.90
N GLY A 76 -2.88 -19.01 8.17
CA GLY A 76 -2.33 -18.22 9.26
C GLY A 76 -0.80 -18.08 9.19
N SER A 77 -0.25 -17.19 10.00
CA SER A 77 1.16 -16.74 9.95
C SER A 77 2.20 -17.88 9.90
N GLN A 78 2.05 -18.93 10.71
CA GLN A 78 3.04 -20.01 10.75
C GLN A 78 3.12 -20.80 9.45
N ASN A 79 1.99 -21.29 8.94
CA ASN A 79 1.99 -22.14 7.76
C ASN A 79 2.35 -21.32 6.51
N PHE A 80 1.87 -20.08 6.43
CA PHE A 80 2.27 -19.14 5.39
C PHE A 80 3.80 -18.90 5.38
N ASN A 81 4.40 -18.59 6.53
CA ASN A 81 5.83 -18.34 6.62
C ASN A 81 6.68 -19.57 6.27
N GLU A 82 6.21 -20.78 6.63
CA GLU A 82 6.88 -22.02 6.23
C GLU A 82 6.84 -22.22 4.71
N GLN A 83 5.67 -22.00 4.09
CA GLN A 83 5.45 -22.16 2.65
C GLN A 83 6.21 -21.12 1.81
N CYS A 84 6.31 -19.88 2.29
CA CYS A 84 6.99 -18.79 1.60
C CYS A 84 8.47 -18.61 2.01
N SER A 85 9.03 -19.48 2.85
CA SER A 85 10.39 -19.36 3.40
C SER A 85 11.54 -19.28 2.39
N GLU A 86 11.33 -19.68 1.14
CA GLU A 86 12.32 -19.61 0.06
C GLU A 86 12.25 -18.31 -0.75
N VAL A 87 11.25 -17.45 -0.47
CA VAL A 87 11.09 -16.13 -1.09
C VAL A 87 11.85 -15.12 -0.27
N ASP A 88 12.60 -14.24 -0.94
CA ASP A 88 13.38 -13.21 -0.25
C ASP A 88 12.45 -12.17 0.37
N HIS A 89 12.26 -12.26 1.69
CA HIS A 89 11.50 -11.30 2.49
C HIS A 89 12.33 -10.05 2.84
N SER A 90 13.35 -9.69 2.04
CA SER A 90 14.39 -8.77 2.48
C SER A 90 13.89 -7.34 2.76
N GLU A 91 13.92 -7.07 4.06
CA GLU A 91 14.10 -5.81 4.81
C GLU A 91 13.08 -4.67 4.70
N HIS A 92 12.20 -4.57 3.68
CA HIS A 92 11.26 -3.42 3.60
C HIS A 92 9.83 -3.77 3.13
N GLY A 93 9.56 -4.99 2.67
CA GLY A 93 8.22 -5.40 2.21
C GLY A 93 7.68 -6.56 3.04
N HIS A 94 6.56 -6.35 3.72
CA HIS A 94 5.78 -7.46 4.28
C HIS A 94 5.10 -8.21 3.14
N VAL A 95 5.46 -9.47 2.96
CA VAL A 95 4.93 -10.32 1.90
C VAL A 95 3.62 -10.93 2.39
N LEU A 96 2.49 -10.53 1.81
CA LEU A 96 1.16 -11.06 2.15
C LEU A 96 0.78 -12.28 1.31
N GLY A 97 1.57 -12.56 0.28
CA GLY A 97 1.35 -13.66 -0.65
C GLY A 97 2.64 -14.04 -1.36
N CYS A 98 2.76 -15.29 -1.78
CA CYS A 98 3.87 -15.68 -2.63
C CYS A 98 3.46 -16.72 -3.68
N TYR A 99 3.98 -16.55 -4.89
CA TYR A 99 3.96 -17.55 -5.94
C TYR A 99 5.30 -18.30 -6.01
N THR A 100 5.34 -19.49 -5.41
CA THR A 100 6.53 -20.36 -5.40
C THR A 100 6.17 -21.82 -5.65
N GLY A 101 7.07 -22.59 -6.25
CA GLY A 101 6.82 -24.00 -6.55
C GLY A 101 5.59 -24.24 -7.46
N GLU A 102 5.22 -23.26 -8.28
CA GLU A 102 3.99 -23.23 -9.08
C GLU A 102 2.68 -23.15 -8.28
N ARG A 103 2.77 -22.75 -7.01
CA ARG A 103 1.65 -22.61 -6.08
C ARG A 103 1.52 -21.17 -5.58
N ILE A 104 0.29 -20.77 -5.28
CA ILE A 104 -0.01 -19.51 -4.61
C ILE A 104 -0.23 -19.80 -3.12
N HIS A 105 0.43 -19.03 -2.27
CA HIS A 105 0.26 -19.08 -0.82
C HIS A 105 -0.08 -17.68 -0.34
N LEU A 106 -1.13 -17.53 0.47
CA LEU A 106 -1.64 -16.24 0.92
C LEU A 106 -1.72 -16.23 2.44
N PHE A 107 -1.37 -15.08 3.03
CA PHE A 107 -1.54 -14.83 4.45
C PHE A 107 -2.97 -14.35 4.72
N ASP A 108 -3.66 -15.02 5.65
CA ASP A 108 -5.03 -14.68 6.05
C ASP A 108 -5.07 -13.44 6.94
N VAL A 109 -5.18 -12.27 6.31
CA VAL A 109 -5.41 -11.00 7.00
C VAL A 109 -6.90 -10.87 7.31
N THR A 110 -7.21 -10.72 8.60
CA THR A 110 -8.60 -10.70 9.12
C THR A 110 -9.00 -9.35 9.71
N ASP A 111 -8.19 -8.31 9.50
CA ASP A 111 -8.47 -6.97 10.01
C ASP A 111 -9.45 -6.23 9.08
N ASP A 112 -10.65 -5.93 9.58
CA ASP A 112 -11.73 -5.27 8.83
C ASP A 112 -11.32 -3.90 8.25
N ARG A 113 -10.29 -3.23 8.80
CA ARG A 113 -9.82 -1.94 8.27
C ARG A 113 -9.19 -2.06 6.89
N VAL A 114 -8.69 -3.25 6.55
CA VAL A 114 -8.02 -3.55 5.29
C VAL A 114 -8.71 -4.68 4.54
N GLU A 115 -10.03 -4.75 4.66
CA GLU A 115 -10.88 -5.68 3.91
C GLU A 115 -10.55 -5.58 2.40
N GLY A 116 -10.40 -6.74 1.75
CA GLY A 116 -10.01 -6.81 0.34
C GLY A 116 -8.51 -7.00 0.08
N ILE A 117 -7.65 -6.86 1.10
CA ILE A 117 -6.21 -6.97 0.90
C ILE A 117 -5.76 -8.38 0.50
N VAL A 118 -6.45 -9.43 0.99
CA VAL A 118 -6.17 -10.83 0.61
C VAL A 118 -6.55 -11.07 -0.85
N GLU A 119 -7.66 -10.49 -1.30
CA GLU A 119 -8.18 -10.58 -2.65
C GLU A 119 -7.23 -9.88 -3.65
N VAL A 120 -6.80 -8.66 -3.36
CA VAL A 120 -5.82 -7.95 -4.19
C VAL A 120 -4.48 -8.68 -4.23
N THR A 121 -4.03 -9.23 -3.10
CA THR A 121 -2.83 -10.07 -3.05
C THR A 121 -3.01 -11.35 -3.88
N ALA A 122 -4.16 -12.02 -3.81
CA ALA A 122 -4.45 -13.19 -4.62
C ALA A 122 -4.41 -12.89 -6.12
N ALA A 123 -4.93 -11.74 -6.54
CA ALA A 123 -4.83 -11.28 -7.91
C ALA A 123 -3.38 -10.98 -8.32
N HIS A 124 -2.59 -10.39 -7.43
CA HIS A 124 -1.17 -10.12 -7.64
C HIS A 124 -0.38 -11.43 -7.86
N GLU A 125 -0.58 -12.42 -7.00
CA GLU A 125 0.06 -13.72 -7.12
C GLU A 125 -0.44 -14.51 -8.34
N LEU A 126 -1.71 -14.35 -8.72
CA LEU A 126 -2.23 -14.88 -9.97
C LEU A 126 -1.47 -14.28 -11.17
N LEU A 127 -1.17 -12.98 -11.15
CA LEU A 127 -0.43 -12.35 -12.24
C LEU A 127 0.99 -12.90 -12.35
N HIS A 128 1.70 -13.13 -11.24
CA HIS A 128 2.97 -13.88 -11.27
C HIS A 128 2.81 -15.28 -11.86
N ALA A 129 1.76 -16.00 -11.47
CA ALA A 129 1.47 -17.32 -11.99
C ALA A 129 1.22 -17.30 -13.52
N THR A 130 0.55 -16.27 -14.03
CA THR A 130 0.31 -16.09 -15.47
C THR A 130 1.58 -15.68 -16.21
N TYR A 131 2.39 -14.78 -15.63
CA TYR A 131 3.66 -14.35 -16.20
C TYR A 131 4.65 -15.51 -16.31
N ALA A 132 4.71 -16.37 -15.29
CA ALA A 132 5.54 -17.58 -15.30
C ALA A 132 5.15 -18.57 -16.41
N ARG A 133 3.89 -18.56 -16.84
CA ARG A 133 3.36 -19.40 -17.92
C ARG A 133 3.67 -18.86 -19.31
N LEU A 134 4.08 -17.59 -19.43
CA LEU A 134 4.51 -17.01 -20.69
C LEU A 134 5.82 -17.64 -21.18
N GLY A 135 5.91 -17.85 -22.50
CA GLY A 135 7.14 -18.27 -23.14
C GLY A 135 8.27 -17.26 -22.91
N GLU A 136 9.53 -17.71 -22.95
CA GLU A 136 10.68 -16.81 -22.78
C GLU A 136 10.67 -15.65 -23.80
N GLY A 137 10.25 -15.93 -25.05
CA GLY A 137 10.12 -14.91 -26.09
C GLY A 137 9.03 -13.88 -25.77
N ASP A 138 7.90 -14.32 -25.22
CA ASP A 138 6.80 -13.42 -24.85
C ASP A 138 7.20 -12.53 -23.68
N ARG A 139 7.86 -13.09 -22.65
CA ARG A 139 8.42 -12.32 -21.53
C ARG A 139 9.46 -11.31 -22.00
N ALA A 140 10.37 -11.71 -22.88
CA ALA A 140 11.39 -10.82 -23.43
C ALA A 140 10.79 -9.66 -24.25
N MET A 141 9.64 -9.85 -24.89
CA MET A 141 8.92 -8.81 -25.61
C MET A 141 8.07 -7.93 -24.69
N LEU A 142 7.49 -8.50 -23.64
CA LEU A 142 6.61 -7.81 -22.69
C LEU A 142 7.40 -6.92 -21.72
N ALA A 143 8.52 -7.41 -21.19
CA ALA A 143 9.33 -6.70 -20.20
C ALA A 143 9.71 -5.24 -20.57
N PRO A 144 10.27 -4.94 -21.77
CA PRO A 144 10.57 -3.55 -22.12
C PRO A 144 9.32 -2.69 -22.26
N ARG A 145 8.18 -3.25 -22.71
CA ARG A 145 6.92 -2.52 -22.83
C ARG A 145 6.33 -2.15 -21.48
N LEU A 146 6.41 -3.06 -20.51
CA LEU A 146 6.02 -2.79 -19.12
C LEU A 146 6.87 -1.68 -18.51
N ARG A 147 8.20 -1.70 -18.73
CA ARG A 147 9.09 -0.65 -18.23
C ARG A 147 8.76 0.72 -18.82
N THR A 148 8.53 0.81 -20.13
CA THR A 148 8.12 2.07 -20.76
C THR A 148 6.79 2.57 -20.21
N ALA A 149 5.79 1.69 -20.07
CA ALA A 149 4.51 2.07 -19.46
C ALA A 149 4.69 2.58 -18.02
N TYR A 150 5.51 1.89 -17.22
CA TYR A 150 5.85 2.32 -15.87
C TYR A 150 6.52 3.69 -15.83
N GLU A 151 7.51 3.95 -16.68
CA GLU A 151 8.20 5.24 -16.74
C GLU A 151 7.21 6.39 -17.02
N GLU A 152 6.30 6.21 -18.00
CA GLU A 152 5.28 7.19 -18.36
C GLU A 152 4.23 7.41 -17.25
N LEU A 153 3.84 6.35 -16.53
CA LEU A 153 2.90 6.42 -15.42
C LEU A 153 3.54 7.08 -14.19
N ALA A 154 4.79 6.73 -13.87
CA ALA A 154 5.52 7.25 -12.72
C ALA A 154 5.89 8.75 -12.86
N GLU A 155 5.91 9.30 -14.09
CA GLU A 155 5.99 10.74 -14.32
C GLU A 155 4.75 11.49 -13.84
N GLN A 156 3.58 10.83 -13.87
CA GLN A 156 2.29 11.41 -13.51
C GLN A 156 1.91 11.11 -12.06
N ASP A 157 2.31 9.94 -11.54
CA ASP A 157 2.12 9.56 -10.14
C ASP A 157 3.46 9.23 -9.46
N PRO A 158 4.04 10.17 -8.69
CA PRO A 158 5.24 9.92 -7.90
C PRO A 158 5.10 8.77 -6.90
N ARG A 159 3.88 8.46 -6.42
CA ARG A 159 3.66 7.36 -5.46
C ARG A 159 3.88 6.00 -6.09
N LEU A 160 3.64 5.85 -7.39
CA LEU A 160 3.96 4.62 -8.11
C LEU A 160 5.48 4.39 -8.16
N ARG A 161 6.27 5.46 -8.24
CA ARG A 161 7.74 5.36 -8.16
C ARG A 161 8.18 4.88 -6.79
N GLU A 162 7.68 5.54 -5.73
CA GLU A 162 7.94 5.16 -4.33
C GLU A 162 7.54 3.70 -4.05
N ARG A 163 6.34 3.29 -4.50
CA ARG A 163 5.84 1.92 -4.39
C ARG A 163 6.77 0.88 -5.01
N MET A 164 7.49 1.24 -6.08
CA MET A 164 8.40 0.35 -6.80
C MET A 164 9.85 0.39 -6.28
N GLU A 165 10.21 1.33 -5.37
CA GLU A 165 11.59 1.47 -4.85
C GLU A 165 12.09 0.19 -4.18
N VAL A 166 11.21 -0.52 -3.48
CA VAL A 166 11.54 -1.78 -2.80
C VAL A 166 12.04 -2.86 -3.76
N TYR A 167 11.71 -2.77 -5.05
CA TYR A 167 12.09 -3.75 -6.07
C TYR A 167 13.30 -3.31 -6.93
N GLU A 168 13.88 -2.13 -6.70
CA GLU A 168 14.98 -1.60 -7.54
C GLU A 168 16.23 -2.48 -7.54
N HIS A 169 16.41 -3.30 -6.50
CA HIS A 169 17.52 -4.22 -6.36
C HIS A 169 17.35 -5.50 -7.21
N LEU A 170 16.16 -5.76 -7.77
CA LEU A 170 15.87 -6.94 -8.56
C LEU A 170 16.56 -6.90 -9.94
N SER A 171 16.75 -8.10 -10.52
CA SER A 171 17.16 -8.20 -11.92
C SER A 171 16.08 -7.62 -12.85
N GLU A 172 16.45 -7.18 -14.06
CA GLU A 172 15.48 -6.58 -15.00
C GLU A 172 14.28 -7.50 -15.30
N ALA A 173 14.51 -8.81 -15.38
CA ALA A 173 13.45 -9.78 -15.64
C ALA A 173 12.50 -9.95 -14.44
N ALA A 174 13.05 -9.90 -13.22
CA ALA A 174 12.27 -9.96 -11.99
C ALA A 174 11.50 -8.66 -11.75
N PHE A 175 12.14 -7.50 -11.94
CA PHE A 175 11.47 -6.20 -11.87
C PHE A 175 10.31 -6.10 -12.88
N ALA A 176 10.47 -6.63 -14.10
CA ALA A 176 9.38 -6.68 -15.08
C ALA A 176 8.22 -7.61 -14.66
N ASN A 177 8.51 -8.69 -13.93
CA ASN A 177 7.49 -9.55 -13.34
C ASN A 177 6.73 -8.81 -12.24
N GLU A 178 7.42 -8.06 -11.37
CA GLU A 178 6.76 -7.22 -10.35
C GLU A 178 5.92 -6.12 -10.98
N LEU A 179 6.44 -5.42 -12.01
CA LEU A 179 5.65 -4.45 -12.77
C LEU A 179 4.39 -5.08 -13.38
N HIS A 180 4.49 -6.31 -13.89
CA HIS A 180 3.31 -7.00 -14.44
C HIS A 180 2.24 -7.24 -13.37
N SER A 181 2.61 -7.55 -12.14
CA SER A 181 1.63 -7.74 -11.07
C SER A 181 1.13 -6.40 -10.52
N VAL A 182 2.03 -5.49 -10.13
CA VAL A 182 1.68 -4.16 -9.55
C VAL A 182 0.81 -3.33 -10.49
N LEU A 183 1.17 -3.21 -11.78
CA LEU A 183 0.36 -2.43 -12.72
C LEU A 183 -1.03 -3.05 -12.93
N GLY A 184 -1.13 -4.38 -12.84
CA GLY A 184 -2.40 -5.08 -13.02
C GLY A 184 -3.37 -4.92 -11.86
N THR A 185 -2.84 -4.78 -10.63
CA THR A 185 -3.66 -4.78 -9.41
C THR A 185 -3.80 -3.43 -8.72
N GLU A 186 -2.84 -2.51 -8.90
CA GLU A 186 -2.75 -1.28 -8.10
C GLU A 186 -2.96 0.01 -8.93
N VAL A 187 -2.86 -0.04 -10.26
CA VAL A 187 -2.91 1.16 -11.11
C VAL A 187 -4.22 1.23 -11.89
N ARG A 188 -4.97 2.33 -11.69
CA ARG A 188 -6.29 2.54 -12.30
C ARG A 188 -6.24 2.69 -13.82
N GLU A 189 -5.45 3.62 -14.32
CA GLU A 189 -5.44 3.98 -15.73
C GLU A 189 -4.21 3.35 -16.39
N LEU A 190 -4.43 2.41 -17.32
CA LEU A 190 -3.38 1.75 -18.08
C LEU A 190 -3.51 2.03 -19.58
N PRO A 191 -2.41 1.92 -20.35
CA PRO A 191 -2.51 1.93 -21.80
C PRO A 191 -3.38 0.77 -22.32
N ASP A 192 -4.17 1.01 -23.38
CA ASP A 192 -5.14 0.03 -23.93
C ASP A 192 -4.56 -1.38 -24.13
N TRP A 193 -3.33 -1.49 -24.62
CA TRP A 193 -2.69 -2.79 -24.87
C TRP A 193 -2.50 -3.62 -23.60
N LEU A 194 -2.29 -2.95 -22.46
CA LEU A 194 -2.05 -3.57 -21.17
C LEU A 194 -3.39 -3.96 -20.51
N GLU A 195 -4.44 -3.16 -20.70
CA GLU A 195 -5.81 -3.56 -20.37
C GLU A 195 -6.24 -4.81 -21.16
N GLU A 196 -6.00 -4.83 -22.48
CA GLU A 196 -6.24 -5.99 -23.32
C GLU A 196 -5.46 -7.23 -22.85
N HIS A 197 -4.24 -7.03 -22.34
CA HIS A 197 -3.42 -8.09 -21.78
C HIS A 197 -4.05 -8.68 -20.51
N TYR A 198 -4.49 -7.85 -19.57
CA TYR A 198 -5.11 -8.30 -18.31
C TYR A 198 -6.53 -8.85 -18.47
N ALA A 199 -7.28 -8.42 -19.49
CA ALA A 199 -8.61 -8.93 -19.83
C ALA A 199 -8.62 -10.43 -20.18
N GLN A 200 -7.45 -11.06 -20.32
CA GLN A 200 -7.33 -12.51 -20.41
C GLN A 200 -7.68 -13.22 -19.09
N TRP A 201 -7.49 -12.57 -17.94
CA TRP A 201 -7.63 -13.20 -16.61
C TRP A 201 -8.68 -12.54 -15.74
N PHE A 202 -8.93 -11.25 -15.90
CA PHE A 202 -9.97 -10.52 -15.16
C PHE A 202 -11.12 -10.13 -16.09
N GLU A 203 -12.37 -10.32 -15.63
CA GLU A 203 -13.58 -9.83 -16.30
C GLU A 203 -13.75 -8.32 -16.08
N ASP A 204 -13.43 -7.85 -14.87
CA ASP A 204 -13.46 -6.44 -14.48
C ASP A 204 -12.24 -6.12 -13.58
N ARG A 205 -11.14 -5.70 -14.22
CA ARG A 205 -9.94 -5.24 -13.49
C ARG A 205 -10.21 -3.96 -12.71
N GLY A 206 -11.17 -3.12 -13.14
CA GLY A 206 -11.51 -1.88 -12.48
C GLY A 206 -12.07 -2.12 -11.07
N ALA A 207 -12.92 -3.14 -10.92
CA ALA A 207 -13.44 -3.56 -9.61
C ALA A 207 -12.32 -4.03 -8.66
N LEU A 208 -11.30 -4.73 -9.17
CA LEU A 208 -10.13 -5.11 -8.38
C LEU A 208 -9.35 -3.89 -7.88
N VAL A 209 -9.16 -2.89 -8.74
CA VAL A 209 -8.48 -1.64 -8.35
C VAL A 209 -9.34 -0.83 -7.37
N ASP A 210 -10.67 -0.87 -7.46
CA ASP A 210 -11.55 -0.24 -6.45
C ASP A 210 -11.31 -0.83 -5.05
N ILE A 211 -11.12 -2.15 -4.95
CA ILE A 211 -10.80 -2.82 -3.69
C ILE A 211 -9.43 -2.34 -3.19
N PHE A 212 -8.42 -2.31 -4.06
CA PHE A 212 -7.09 -1.79 -3.73
C PHE A 212 -7.15 -0.36 -3.17
N GLU A 213 -7.77 0.56 -3.91
CA GLU A 213 -7.86 1.96 -3.50
C GLU A 213 -8.61 2.13 -2.18
N THR A 214 -9.61 1.28 -1.90
CA THR A 214 -10.37 1.31 -0.65
C THR A 214 -9.48 1.03 0.55
N TYR A 215 -8.82 -0.12 0.61
CA TYR A 215 -7.97 -0.42 1.78
C TYR A 215 -6.70 0.45 1.78
N HIS A 216 -6.14 0.77 0.62
CA HIS A 216 -4.93 1.58 0.52
C HIS A 216 -5.15 3.00 1.07
N SER A 217 -6.37 3.54 0.92
CA SER A 217 -6.73 4.86 1.47
C SER A 217 -6.55 4.94 2.98
N VAL A 218 -6.67 3.82 3.71
CA VAL A 218 -6.44 3.80 5.17
C VAL A 218 -5.01 4.19 5.50
N PHE A 219 -4.01 3.67 4.79
CA PHE A 219 -2.61 4.02 5.01
C PHE A 219 -2.30 5.45 4.59
N VAL A 220 -2.84 5.87 3.44
CA VAL A 220 -2.67 7.24 2.94
C VAL A 220 -3.25 8.25 3.92
N ASP A 221 -4.43 7.98 4.47
CA ASP A 221 -5.10 8.86 5.43
C ASP A 221 -4.32 8.91 6.76
N LEU A 222 -3.75 7.80 7.22
CA LEU A 222 -2.92 7.77 8.43
C LEU A 222 -1.64 8.61 8.24
N GLN A 223 -0.96 8.45 7.11
CA GLN A 223 0.23 9.23 6.77
C GLN A 223 -0.10 10.72 6.68
N GLN A 224 -1.15 11.09 5.93
CA GLN A 224 -1.54 12.48 5.74
C GLN A 224 -1.92 13.16 7.07
N GLN A 225 -2.62 12.44 7.96
CA GLN A 225 -2.95 12.95 9.29
C GLN A 225 -1.70 13.19 10.14
N ALA A 226 -0.73 12.26 10.11
CA ALA A 226 0.53 12.42 10.83
C ALA A 226 1.31 13.64 10.31
N GLU A 227 1.50 13.77 9.00
CA GLU A 227 2.21 14.89 8.37
C GLU A 227 1.53 16.24 8.66
N SER A 228 0.19 16.28 8.64
CA SER A 228 -0.57 17.49 8.97
C SER A 228 -0.36 17.91 10.44
N LEU A 229 -0.41 16.95 11.37
CA LEU A 229 -0.17 17.22 12.79
C LEU A 229 1.26 17.69 13.03
N GLU A 230 2.26 17.07 12.41
CA GLU A 230 3.66 17.46 12.53
C GLU A 230 3.91 18.88 12.00
N THR A 231 3.30 19.22 10.87
CA THR A 231 3.38 20.56 10.27
C THR A 231 2.76 21.61 11.21
N GLU A 232 1.58 21.33 11.75
CA GLU A 232 0.89 22.23 12.68
C GLU A 232 1.66 22.40 13.98
N MET A 233 2.16 21.31 14.57
CA MET A 233 2.99 21.34 15.77
C MET A 233 4.27 22.16 15.55
N THR A 234 4.93 22.00 14.40
CA THR A 234 6.14 22.74 14.06
C THR A 234 5.86 24.25 13.98
N ALA A 235 4.79 24.64 13.30
CA ALA A 235 4.39 26.04 13.18
C ALA A 235 4.00 26.64 14.56
N LEU A 236 3.19 25.92 15.33
CA LEU A 236 2.72 26.36 16.64
C LEU A 236 3.85 26.51 17.65
N ARG A 237 4.81 25.57 17.63
CA ARG A 237 6.01 25.67 18.47
C ARG A 237 6.80 26.94 18.16
N GLY A 238 7.01 27.24 16.87
CA GLY A 238 7.69 28.47 16.45
C GLY A 238 6.99 29.74 16.94
N ASP A 239 5.65 29.79 16.84
CA ASP A 239 4.85 30.91 17.34
C ASP A 239 4.94 31.07 18.87
N ILE A 240 4.79 29.97 19.61
CA ILE A 240 4.90 29.95 21.08
C ILE A 240 6.27 30.44 21.52
N GLU A 241 7.35 29.95 20.91
CA GLU A 241 8.73 30.36 21.25
C GLU A 241 8.93 31.86 21.01
N ALA A 242 8.45 32.38 19.88
CA ALA A 242 8.53 33.81 19.56
C ALA A 242 7.72 34.69 20.53
N ARG A 243 6.46 34.31 20.81
CA ARG A 243 5.58 35.06 21.71
C ARG A 243 6.05 34.98 23.16
N LYS A 244 6.64 33.86 23.59
CA LYS A 244 7.25 33.74 24.92
C LYS A 244 8.43 34.69 25.08
N ALA A 245 9.31 34.79 24.09
CA ALA A 245 10.41 35.75 24.12
C ALA A 245 9.91 37.20 24.19
N ALA A 246 8.90 37.55 23.39
CA ALA A 246 8.27 38.86 23.43
C ALA A 246 7.60 39.15 24.79
N TYR A 247 6.92 38.16 25.37
CA TYR A 247 6.32 38.25 26.70
C TYR A 247 7.38 38.49 27.79
N ASP A 248 8.47 37.75 27.78
CA ASP A 248 9.57 37.92 28.76
C ASP A 248 10.19 39.32 28.66
N ASP A 249 10.33 39.86 27.45
CA ASP A 249 10.78 41.24 27.21
C ASP A 249 9.80 42.29 27.76
N GLU A 250 8.50 42.11 27.51
CA GLU A 250 7.47 43.02 27.99
C GLU A 250 7.29 42.97 29.52
N VAL A 251 7.41 41.79 30.14
CA VAL A 251 7.44 41.64 31.60
C VAL A 251 8.63 42.38 32.20
N ARG A 252 9.81 42.27 31.60
CA ARG A 252 11.01 43.00 32.05
C ARG A 252 10.79 44.51 31.98
N ARG A 253 10.31 45.03 30.85
CA ARG A 253 10.01 46.47 30.68
C ARG A 253 8.95 46.94 31.67
N PHE A 254 7.88 46.16 31.86
CA PHE A 254 6.84 46.45 32.84
C PHE A 254 7.41 46.57 34.26
N ASN A 255 8.28 45.66 34.66
CA ASN A 255 8.91 45.70 35.98
C ASN A 255 9.84 46.90 36.16
N GLU A 256 10.60 47.27 35.13
CA GLU A 256 11.46 48.47 35.13
C GLU A 256 10.62 49.75 35.29
N ASP A 257 9.56 49.90 34.49
CA ASP A 257 8.67 51.07 34.52
C ASP A 257 7.89 51.17 35.85
N ALA A 258 7.42 50.04 36.37
CA ALA A 258 6.72 49.98 37.65
C ALA A 258 7.65 50.34 38.82
N ALA A 259 8.92 49.91 38.77
CA ALA A 259 9.92 50.27 39.78
C ALA A 259 10.26 51.78 39.71
N GLU A 260 10.40 52.34 38.51
CA GLU A 260 10.60 53.78 38.34
C GLU A 260 9.41 54.58 38.88
N PHE A 261 8.18 54.19 38.51
CA PHE A 261 6.95 54.81 39.02
C PHE A 261 6.90 54.79 40.55
N GLY A 262 7.19 53.63 41.16
CA GLY A 262 7.28 53.50 42.62
C GLY A 262 8.32 54.43 43.24
N ALA A 263 9.53 54.47 42.69
CA ALA A 263 10.61 55.32 43.20
C ALA A 263 10.31 56.83 43.07
N ARG A 264 9.66 57.27 41.97
CA ARG A 264 9.20 58.66 41.80
C ARG A 264 8.12 59.01 42.82
N ASN A 265 7.20 58.09 43.08
CA ASN A 265 6.15 58.26 44.08
C ASN A 265 6.72 58.39 45.51
N GLU A 266 7.72 57.59 45.87
CA GLU A 266 8.42 57.68 47.16
C GLU A 266 9.16 59.02 47.37
N ARG A 267 9.62 59.64 46.28
CA ARG A 267 10.23 60.98 46.28
C ARG A 267 9.20 62.12 46.25
N TYR A 268 7.90 61.81 46.36
CA TYR A 268 6.80 62.78 46.35
C TYR A 268 6.70 63.59 45.05
N GLU A 269 7.27 63.11 43.94
CA GLU A 269 7.33 63.84 42.66
C GLU A 269 5.95 64.12 42.04
N PHE A 270 4.93 63.34 42.41
CA PHE A 270 3.56 63.51 41.92
C PHE A 270 2.69 64.43 42.79
N SER A 271 3.22 65.01 43.87
CA SER A 271 2.42 65.77 44.85
C SER A 271 1.70 66.99 44.25
N ASP A 272 2.32 67.63 43.26
CA ASP A 272 1.77 68.78 42.55
C ASP A 272 1.11 68.41 41.20
N ALA A 273 1.11 67.11 40.84
CA ALA A 273 0.61 66.60 39.57
C ALA A 273 -0.14 65.26 39.73
N PRO A 274 -1.27 65.22 40.47
CA PRO A 274 -2.03 64.00 40.72
C PRO A 274 -2.58 63.34 39.44
N GLU A 275 -2.90 64.14 38.42
CA GLU A 275 -3.36 63.64 37.13
C GLU A 275 -2.28 62.81 36.39
N GLU A 276 -1.00 63.15 36.56
CA GLU A 276 0.10 62.37 35.99
C GLU A 276 0.25 61.02 36.69
N PHE A 277 0.09 60.98 38.01
CA PHE A 277 0.08 59.74 38.79
C PHE A 277 -1.02 58.80 38.32
N ASP A 278 -2.26 59.30 38.23
CA ASP A 278 -3.40 58.51 37.81
C ASP A 278 -3.21 57.96 36.40
N ARG A 279 -2.69 58.78 35.46
CA ARG A 279 -2.39 58.36 34.09
C ARG A 279 -1.38 57.21 34.06
N ILE A 280 -0.23 57.33 34.74
CA ILE A 280 0.81 56.29 34.72
C ILE A 280 0.31 55.01 35.41
N ARG A 281 -0.42 55.14 36.53
CA ARG A 281 -1.06 54.00 37.21
C ARG A 281 -1.99 53.25 36.26
N ASP A 282 -2.83 53.97 35.53
CA ASP A 282 -3.82 53.37 34.63
C ASP A 282 -3.13 52.71 33.42
N GLU A 283 -2.07 53.32 32.88
CA GLU A 283 -1.22 52.72 31.84
C GLU A 283 -0.55 51.41 32.31
N LEU A 284 0.02 51.40 33.52
CA LEU A 284 0.60 50.18 34.11
C LEU A 284 -0.46 49.11 34.37
N ALA A 285 -1.66 49.50 34.84
CA ALA A 285 -2.75 48.57 35.03
C ALA A 285 -3.19 47.91 33.71
N GLN A 286 -3.34 48.69 32.64
CA GLN A 286 -3.68 48.16 31.31
C GLN A 286 -2.61 47.21 30.77
N ARG A 287 -1.33 47.53 30.98
CA ARG A 287 -0.21 46.66 30.56
C ARG A 287 -0.18 45.36 31.34
N ARG A 288 -0.44 45.39 32.65
CA ARG A 288 -0.58 44.16 33.46
C ARG A 288 -1.70 43.29 32.92
N ASP A 289 -2.87 43.86 32.66
CA ASP A 289 -4.01 43.10 32.16
C ASP A 289 -3.71 42.48 30.77
N ALA A 290 -2.99 43.21 29.90
CA ALA A 290 -2.52 42.70 28.61
C ALA A 290 -1.48 41.56 28.74
N LEU A 291 -0.56 41.65 29.71
CA LEU A 291 0.39 40.58 30.03
C LEU A 291 -0.34 39.33 30.54
N GLU A 292 -1.32 39.49 31.43
CA GLU A 292 -2.14 38.39 31.93
C GLU A 292 -2.92 37.69 30.79
N GLN A 293 -3.50 38.47 29.87
CA GLN A 293 -4.16 37.92 28.68
C GLN A 293 -3.17 37.18 27.77
N THR A 294 -1.98 37.74 27.54
CA THR A 294 -0.93 37.11 26.73
C THR A 294 -0.52 35.78 27.35
N LEU A 295 -0.30 35.74 28.66
CA LEU A 295 0.04 34.51 29.38
C LEU A 295 -1.06 33.46 29.26
N ALA A 296 -2.33 33.85 29.40
CA ALA A 296 -3.47 32.94 29.25
C ALA A 296 -3.54 32.33 27.83
N THR A 297 -3.32 33.14 26.80
CA THR A 297 -3.28 32.64 25.41
C THR A 297 -2.10 31.70 25.18
N LEU A 298 -0.90 32.05 25.66
CA LEU A 298 0.28 31.18 25.58
C LEU A 298 0.05 29.83 26.27
N GLN A 299 -0.60 29.82 27.44
CA GLN A 299 -0.92 28.57 28.12
C GLN A 299 -1.91 27.71 27.32
N ALA A 300 -2.94 28.33 26.74
CA ALA A 300 -3.89 27.61 25.89
C ALA A 300 -3.22 27.01 24.65
N ASP A 301 -2.30 27.74 24.02
CA ASP A 301 -1.55 27.27 22.86
C ASP A 301 -0.59 26.12 23.22
N ILE A 302 0.04 26.17 24.40
CA ILE A 302 0.86 25.06 24.93
C ILE A 302 0.00 23.82 25.18
N ASP A 303 -1.19 23.99 25.77
CA ASP A 303 -2.12 22.89 26.02
C ASP A 303 -2.61 22.28 24.71
N TYR A 304 -2.89 23.11 23.70
CA TYR A 304 -3.25 22.66 22.35
C TYR A 304 -2.09 21.89 21.67
N TYR A 305 -0.87 22.41 21.72
CA TYR A 305 0.34 21.73 21.23
C TYR A 305 0.51 20.34 21.86
N ASN A 306 0.33 20.23 23.19
CA ASN A 306 0.39 18.95 23.88
C ASN A 306 -0.73 18.00 23.44
N GLY A 307 -1.92 18.54 23.15
CA GLY A 307 -3.04 17.79 22.58
C GLY A 307 -2.76 17.22 21.18
N LEU A 308 -2.09 18.00 20.31
CA LEU A 308 -1.63 17.52 19.00
C LEU A 308 -0.59 16.39 19.15
N GLY A 309 0.36 16.55 20.07
CA GLY A 309 1.36 15.50 20.36
C GLY A 309 0.73 14.18 20.85
N ALA A 310 -0.35 14.26 21.63
CA ALA A 310 -1.09 13.08 22.06
C ALA A 310 -1.83 12.39 20.89
N GLN A 311 -2.40 13.17 19.96
CA GLN A 311 -3.04 12.63 18.75
C GLN A 311 -2.03 11.94 17.83
N LEU A 312 -0.87 12.57 17.60
CA LEU A 312 0.20 11.96 16.79
C LEU A 312 0.68 10.63 17.39
N LYS A 313 0.79 10.55 18.73
CA LYS A 313 1.11 9.29 19.42
C LYS A 313 0.05 8.21 19.18
N GLN A 314 -1.24 8.56 19.22
CA GLN A 314 -2.34 7.63 18.96
C GLN A 314 -2.33 7.13 17.51
N LEU A 315 -2.05 7.99 16.53
CA LEU A 315 -1.88 7.58 15.14
C LEU A 315 -0.70 6.61 14.97
N GLY A 316 0.42 6.88 15.64
CA GLY A 316 1.57 5.98 15.63
C GLY A 316 1.26 4.60 16.24
N GLU A 317 0.48 4.56 17.32
CA GLU A 317 0.01 3.30 17.92
C GLU A 317 -0.91 2.54 16.96
N LEU A 318 -1.83 3.24 16.29
CA LEU A 318 -2.75 2.65 15.31
C LEU A 318 -2.02 2.11 14.07
N SER A 319 -1.03 2.85 13.55
CA SER A 319 -0.17 2.41 12.44
C SER A 319 0.61 1.16 12.83
N SER A 320 1.20 1.13 14.02
CA SER A 320 1.93 -0.05 14.50
C SER A 320 1.02 -1.25 14.74
N GLU A 321 -0.21 -1.05 15.20
CA GLU A 321 -1.19 -2.12 15.34
C GLU A 321 -1.56 -2.70 13.97
N LEU A 322 -1.80 -1.85 12.96
CA LEU A 322 -2.13 -2.30 11.61
C LEU A 322 -0.95 -3.06 10.97
N ASP A 323 0.27 -2.54 11.07
CA ASP A 323 1.49 -3.21 10.59
C ASP A 323 1.69 -4.59 11.23
N GLN A 324 1.37 -4.75 12.52
CA GLN A 324 1.43 -6.04 13.20
C GLN A 324 0.44 -7.07 12.63
N GLN A 325 -0.73 -6.63 12.17
CA GLN A 325 -1.71 -7.52 11.54
C GLN A 325 -1.32 -7.93 10.12
N LEU A 326 -0.51 -7.11 9.46
CA LEU A 326 -0.08 -7.31 8.07
C LEU A 326 1.28 -7.99 7.95
N ASN A 327 2.06 -7.97 9.01
CA ASN A 327 3.33 -8.67 9.04
C ASN A 327 3.11 -10.08 9.61
N SER A 328 3.20 -11.10 8.75
CA SER A 328 3.05 -12.50 9.17
C SER A 328 4.06 -12.93 10.25
N ASP A 329 5.24 -12.28 10.36
CA ASP A 329 6.21 -12.55 11.44
C ASP A 329 5.81 -11.96 12.80
N LEU A 330 4.98 -10.90 12.80
CA LEU A 330 4.50 -10.20 14.00
C LEU A 330 3.06 -10.56 14.35
N ALA A 331 2.29 -11.03 13.37
CA ALA A 331 0.89 -11.38 13.53
C ALA A 331 0.73 -12.51 14.56
N PRO A 332 -0.40 -12.56 15.29
CA PRO A 332 -0.66 -13.62 16.23
C PRO A 332 -0.41 -15.00 15.62
N VAL A 333 0.32 -15.83 16.37
CA VAL A 333 0.68 -17.18 15.96
C VAL A 333 -0.58 -18.00 15.76
N THR A 334 -0.97 -18.18 14.49
CA THR A 334 -2.14 -18.95 14.08
C THR A 334 -1.73 -20.00 13.07
N THR A 335 -2.43 -21.14 13.07
CA THR A 335 -2.11 -22.31 12.24
C THR A 335 -3.22 -22.67 11.28
N ARG A 336 -4.32 -21.92 11.22
CA ARG A 336 -5.65 -22.51 10.96
C ARG A 336 -5.68 -23.38 9.70
N PRO A 337 -6.26 -24.57 9.87
CA PRO A 337 -7.61 -24.81 9.40
C PRO A 337 -8.56 -24.71 10.60
N SER A 338 -9.65 -23.95 10.49
CA SER A 338 -10.80 -24.16 11.38
C SER A 338 -12.04 -24.34 10.55
N ASP A 339 -12.65 -25.51 10.74
CA ASP A 339 -13.96 -25.94 10.25
C ASP A 339 -15.05 -24.86 10.17
#